data_AF-A0A3S1SZ08-F1
#
_entry.id   AF-A0A3S1SZ08-F1
#
_cell.length_a   1.000
_cell.length_b   1.000
_cell.length_c   1.000
_cell.angle_alpha   90.00
_cell.angle_beta   90.00
_cell.angle_gamma   90.00
#
_symmetry.space_group_name_H-M   'P 1'
#
loop_
_entity.id
_entity.type
_entity.pdbx_description
1 polymer ?
#
loop_
_entity_poly.entity_id
_entity_poly.type
_entity_poly.pdbx_seq_one_letter_code
_entity_poly.pdbx_strand_id
1 'polypeptide(L)'
;GLSCPVGFKNGTDGNLRIAGEAVKSAAQPHHFMAVTKGGRSAIAATTGNEDCHVILRGGIQPNYDAASVDAAAAELGRIGIAPRLMIDVSHANSAKKPENQPKVAHDVAGQVAAGDEIALDHDADDALVAGRQDVVPGKPLTYGQSITDGCIDWATTETVLHGLAGAVEWRRSVKRELLASRQGAA
;
A
#
# COMPACT_ATOMS: atom_id res chain seq x y z
N GLY A 1 15.58 -8.51 -9.25
CA GLY A 1 16.00 -9.46 -8.20
C GLY A 1 16.47 -8.73 -6.96
N LEU A 2 15.64 -7.84 -6.42
CA LEU A 2 15.87 -7.29 -5.08
C LEU A 2 15.61 -8.40 -4.05
N SER A 3 16.28 -8.33 -2.90
CA SER A 3 16.18 -9.32 -1.83
C SER A 3 15.10 -8.98 -0.80
N CYS A 4 14.07 -8.25 -1.21
CA CYS A 4 12.94 -7.84 -0.38
C CYS A 4 11.63 -7.85 -1.19
N PRO A 5 10.46 -7.85 -0.54
CA PRO A 5 9.19 -7.65 -1.21
C PRO A 5 9.14 -6.32 -1.97
N VAL A 6 8.35 -6.26 -3.05
CA VAL A 6 8.22 -5.08 -3.88
C VAL A 6 6.75 -4.80 -4.21
N GLY A 7 6.28 -3.61 -3.86
CA GLY A 7 4.96 -3.12 -4.25
C GLY A 7 5.01 -2.32 -5.55
N PHE A 8 4.11 -2.62 -6.48
CA PHE A 8 3.95 -1.87 -7.73
C PHE A 8 2.67 -1.04 -7.66
N LYS A 9 2.82 0.29 -7.69
CA LYS A 9 1.69 1.23 -7.71
C LYS A 9 0.94 1.17 -9.04
N ASN A 10 -0.39 1.26 -9.01
CA ASN A 10 -1.19 1.44 -10.23
C ASN A 10 -0.81 2.74 -10.97
N GLY A 11 -1.14 2.79 -12.27
CA GLY A 11 -0.89 3.96 -13.13
C GLY A 11 -1.53 5.24 -12.58
N THR A 12 -0.98 6.41 -12.93
CA THR A 12 -1.48 7.71 -12.43
C THR A 12 -2.90 8.05 -12.88
N ASP A 13 -3.37 7.39 -13.93
CA ASP A 13 -4.73 7.43 -14.45
C ASP A 13 -5.68 6.46 -13.73
N GLY A 14 -5.16 5.56 -12.90
CA GLY A 14 -5.91 4.47 -12.25
C GLY A 14 -5.67 3.09 -12.88
N ASN A 15 -4.81 2.98 -13.89
CA ASN A 15 -4.61 1.73 -14.62
C ASN A 15 -3.89 0.67 -13.76
N LEU A 16 -4.67 -0.30 -13.28
CA LEU A 16 -4.20 -1.44 -12.49
C LEU A 16 -3.35 -2.43 -13.31
N ARG A 17 -3.68 -2.61 -14.59
CA ARG A 17 -3.08 -3.68 -15.41
C ARG A 17 -1.58 -3.49 -15.58
N ILE A 18 -1.09 -2.26 -15.64
CA ILE A 18 0.34 -1.96 -15.68
C ILE A 18 1.06 -2.51 -14.44
N ALA A 19 0.49 -2.32 -13.25
CA ALA A 19 1.05 -2.85 -12.01
C ALA A 19 0.97 -4.38 -11.95
N GLY A 20 -0.15 -4.97 -12.37
CA GLY A 20 -0.31 -6.42 -12.43
C GLY A 20 0.71 -7.10 -13.37
N GLU A 21 0.88 -6.58 -14.59
CA GLU A 21 1.88 -7.10 -15.53
C GLU A 21 3.31 -6.89 -15.00
N ALA A 22 3.57 -5.82 -14.26
CA ALA A 22 4.86 -5.59 -13.60
C ALA A 22 5.14 -6.63 -12.50
N VAL A 23 4.16 -6.94 -11.64
CA VAL A 23 4.25 -8.02 -10.64
C VAL A 23 4.55 -9.36 -11.32
N LYS A 24 3.80 -9.68 -12.39
CA LYS A 24 3.98 -10.92 -13.15
C LYS A 24 5.38 -11.01 -13.79
N SER A 25 5.87 -9.91 -14.36
CA SER A 25 7.21 -9.82 -14.93
C SER A 25 8.29 -9.95 -13.87
N ALA A 26 8.14 -9.28 -12.72
CA ALA A 26 9.11 -9.29 -11.63
C ALA A 26 9.29 -10.68 -11.01
N ALA A 27 8.25 -11.52 -11.04
CA ALA A 27 8.30 -12.91 -10.60
C ALA A 27 9.18 -13.82 -11.50
N GLN A 28 9.55 -13.38 -12.70
CA GLN A 28 10.33 -14.20 -13.64
C GLN A 28 11.84 -13.92 -13.56
N PRO A 29 12.70 -14.87 -13.98
CA PRO A 29 14.12 -14.62 -14.20
C PRO A 29 14.38 -13.58 -15.30
N HIS A 30 15.40 -12.74 -15.12
CA HIS A 30 15.80 -11.70 -16.09
C HIS A 30 17.31 -11.65 -16.27
N HIS A 31 17.76 -11.20 -17.45
CA HIS A 31 19.14 -10.82 -17.72
C HIS A 31 19.19 -9.37 -18.22
N PHE A 32 20.01 -8.52 -17.61
CA PHE A 32 20.10 -7.10 -17.96
C PHE A 32 21.46 -6.49 -17.60
N MET A 33 21.81 -5.36 -18.21
CA MET A 33 23.04 -4.62 -17.87
C MET A 33 22.88 -3.93 -16.52
N ALA A 34 23.86 -4.11 -15.63
CA ALA A 34 23.85 -3.58 -14.28
C ALA A 34 25.24 -3.10 -13.86
N VAL A 35 25.31 -2.46 -12.69
CA VAL A 35 26.56 -2.04 -12.07
C VAL A 35 26.86 -2.93 -10.86
N THR A 36 28.06 -3.47 -10.80
CA THR A 36 28.55 -4.26 -9.66
C THR A 36 28.80 -3.36 -8.45
N LYS A 37 28.93 -3.94 -7.26
CA LYS A 37 29.31 -3.19 -6.04
C LYS A 37 30.65 -2.46 -6.15
N GLY A 38 31.53 -2.90 -7.06
CA GLY A 38 32.79 -2.23 -7.38
C GLY A 38 32.69 -1.13 -8.44
N GLY A 39 31.48 -0.72 -8.83
CA GLY A 39 31.26 0.35 -9.82
C GLY A 39 31.51 -0.05 -11.27
N ARG A 40 31.73 -1.33 -11.57
CA ARG A 40 31.96 -1.82 -12.93
C ARG A 40 30.67 -2.28 -13.59
N SER A 41 30.54 -2.07 -14.89
CA SER A 41 29.44 -2.63 -15.68
C SER A 41 29.52 -4.15 -15.74
N ALA A 42 28.38 -4.83 -15.66
CA ALA A 42 28.24 -6.28 -15.77
C ALA A 42 26.86 -6.66 -16.32
N ILE A 43 26.67 -7.93 -16.66
CA ILE A 43 25.36 -8.52 -16.91
C ILE A 43 24.88 -9.13 -15.60
N ALA A 44 23.73 -8.66 -15.10
CA ALA A 44 23.04 -9.28 -13.97
C ALA A 44 22.10 -10.37 -14.48
N ALA A 45 22.01 -11.46 -13.72
CA ALA A 45 20.99 -12.48 -13.85
C ALA A 45 20.20 -12.53 -12.53
N THR A 46 18.87 -12.63 -12.61
CA THR A 46 18.01 -12.73 -11.42
C THR A 46 17.13 -13.95 -11.50
N THR A 47 16.72 -14.48 -10.34
CA THR A 47 15.82 -15.66 -10.24
C THR A 47 14.33 -15.31 -10.29
N GLY A 48 13.99 -14.02 -10.30
CA GLY A 48 12.61 -13.54 -10.07
C GLY A 48 12.36 -13.18 -8.61
N ASN A 49 11.24 -12.50 -8.35
CA ASN A 49 10.75 -12.13 -7.02
C ASN A 49 9.25 -12.43 -6.91
N GLU A 50 8.90 -13.49 -6.20
CA GLU A 50 7.50 -13.91 -5.99
C GLU A 50 6.79 -13.09 -4.90
N ASP A 51 7.53 -12.30 -4.11
CA ASP A 51 7.00 -11.44 -3.05
C ASP A 51 6.65 -10.04 -3.58
N CYS A 52 6.04 -10.00 -4.76
CA CYS A 52 5.52 -8.78 -5.37
C CYS A 52 4.01 -8.66 -5.15
N HIS A 53 3.52 -7.43 -5.04
CA HIS A 53 2.09 -7.12 -4.86
C HIS A 53 1.73 -5.80 -5.54
N VAL A 54 0.43 -5.52 -5.65
CA VAL A 54 -0.06 -4.27 -6.25
C VAL A 54 -0.49 -3.29 -5.16
N ILE A 55 -0.14 -2.02 -5.36
CA ILE A 55 -0.53 -0.89 -4.50
C ILE A 55 -1.60 -0.06 -5.21
N LEU A 56 -2.79 0.04 -4.61
CA LEU A 56 -3.87 0.92 -5.01
C LEU A 56 -3.67 2.31 -4.39
N ARG A 57 -3.38 3.30 -5.24
CA ARG A 57 -3.03 4.68 -4.83
C ARG A 57 -3.88 5.75 -5.54
N GLY A 58 -5.07 5.37 -5.95
CA GLY A 58 -6.01 6.17 -6.75
C GLY A 58 -5.51 6.44 -8.16
N GLY A 59 -6.21 7.34 -8.85
CA GLY A 59 -5.87 7.83 -10.19
C GLY A 59 -6.67 9.08 -10.48
N ILE A 60 -7.47 9.06 -11.55
CA ILE A 60 -8.48 10.10 -11.78
C ILE A 60 -9.52 10.10 -10.66
N GLN A 61 -9.86 8.92 -10.14
CA GLN A 61 -10.71 8.72 -8.97
C GLN A 61 -9.93 7.94 -7.89
N PRO A 62 -10.29 8.09 -6.61
CA PRO A 62 -9.86 7.16 -5.57
C PRO A 62 -10.27 5.72 -5.90
N ASN A 63 -9.51 4.74 -5.42
CA ASN A 63 -9.74 3.32 -5.66
C ASN A 63 -9.51 2.44 -4.42
N TYR A 64 -9.84 2.98 -3.24
CA TYR A 64 -9.69 2.29 -1.96
C TYR A 64 -10.98 1.64 -1.45
N ASP A 65 -12.14 1.98 -2.02
CA ASP A 65 -13.43 1.44 -1.61
C ASP A 65 -13.56 -0.04 -1.95
N ALA A 66 -14.47 -0.74 -1.27
CA ALA A 66 -14.66 -2.19 -1.42
C ALA A 66 -14.92 -2.61 -2.89
N ALA A 67 -15.69 -1.84 -3.66
CA ALA A 67 -15.97 -2.18 -5.05
C ALA A 67 -14.71 -2.05 -5.92
N SER A 68 -13.89 -1.03 -5.68
CA SER A 68 -12.58 -0.89 -6.32
C SER A 68 -11.62 -2.03 -5.97
N VAL A 69 -11.60 -2.45 -4.70
CA VAL A 69 -10.77 -3.58 -4.24
C VAL A 69 -11.21 -4.90 -4.89
N ASP A 70 -12.51 -5.19 -4.89
CA ASP A 70 -13.06 -6.40 -5.52
C ASP A 70 -12.76 -6.44 -7.02
N ALA A 71 -12.96 -5.31 -7.71
CA ALA A 71 -12.63 -5.18 -9.13
C ALA A 71 -11.12 -5.41 -9.38
N ALA A 72 -10.26 -4.89 -8.50
CA ALA A 72 -8.83 -5.10 -8.60
C ALA A 72 -8.45 -6.58 -8.37
N ALA A 73 -9.00 -7.21 -7.34
CA ALA A 73 -8.76 -8.63 -7.05
C ALA A 73 -9.19 -9.53 -8.21
N ALA A 74 -10.36 -9.25 -8.81
CA ALA A 74 -10.87 -9.97 -9.97
C ALA A 74 -9.94 -9.82 -11.20
N GLU A 75 -9.47 -8.60 -11.48
CA GLU A 75 -8.55 -8.36 -12.61
C GLU A 75 -7.20 -9.05 -12.40
N LEU A 76 -6.63 -9.01 -11.19
CA LEU A 76 -5.39 -9.74 -10.86
C LEU A 76 -5.56 -11.25 -11.06
N GLY A 77 -6.69 -11.81 -10.62
CA GLY A 77 -7.05 -13.21 -10.87
C GLY A 77 -7.10 -13.52 -12.37
N ARG A 78 -7.69 -12.63 -13.19
CA ARG A 78 -7.80 -12.80 -14.65
C ARG A 78 -6.45 -12.85 -15.36
N ILE A 79 -5.45 -12.12 -14.87
CA ILE A 79 -4.09 -12.12 -15.45
C ILE A 79 -3.16 -13.18 -14.82
N GLY A 80 -3.69 -13.95 -13.86
CA GLY A 80 -3.05 -15.13 -13.28
C GLY A 80 -2.07 -14.83 -12.15
N ILE A 81 -2.31 -13.78 -11.36
CA ILE A 81 -1.53 -13.46 -10.17
C ILE A 81 -2.41 -13.46 -8.92
N ALA A 82 -1.82 -13.85 -7.79
CA ALA A 82 -2.51 -13.82 -6.51
C ALA A 82 -2.94 -12.38 -6.18
N PRO A 83 -4.19 -12.14 -5.73
CA PRO A 83 -4.72 -10.81 -5.47
C PRO A 83 -4.18 -10.24 -4.15
N ARG A 84 -2.86 -10.10 -4.04
CA ARG A 84 -2.20 -9.42 -2.92
C ARG A 84 -2.27 -7.92 -3.19
N LEU A 85 -3.18 -7.27 -2.48
CA LEU A 85 -3.44 -5.85 -2.61
C LEU A 85 -2.97 -5.10 -1.38
N MET A 86 -2.47 -3.91 -1.66
CA MET A 86 -2.02 -2.94 -0.70
C MET A 86 -2.68 -1.59 -0.98
N ILE A 87 -3.20 -0.89 0.04
CA ILE A 87 -3.86 0.42 -0.16
C ILE A 87 -2.97 1.55 0.35
N ASP A 88 -2.65 2.51 -0.53
CA ASP A 88 -2.03 3.79 -0.20
C ASP A 88 -3.14 4.79 0.18
N VAL A 89 -3.12 5.26 1.43
CA VAL A 89 -4.17 6.14 1.97
C VAL A 89 -3.96 7.61 1.57
N SER A 90 -2.81 7.94 0.99
CA SER A 90 -2.41 9.28 0.56
C SER A 90 -2.68 9.49 -0.95
N HIS A 91 -1.86 10.31 -1.60
CA HIS A 91 -1.86 10.55 -3.04
C HIS A 91 -3.26 10.82 -3.63
N ALA A 92 -3.65 10.10 -4.68
CA ALA A 92 -4.94 10.33 -5.33
C ALA A 92 -6.11 9.78 -4.50
N ASN A 93 -5.87 8.83 -3.59
CA ASN A 93 -6.89 8.34 -2.66
C ASN A 93 -7.28 9.41 -1.64
N SER A 94 -6.32 10.24 -1.18
CA SER A 94 -6.59 11.40 -0.32
C SER A 94 -7.01 12.66 -1.10
N ALA A 95 -7.11 12.59 -2.43
CA ALA A 95 -7.22 13.76 -3.31
C ALA A 95 -6.09 14.78 -3.10
N LYS A 96 -4.89 14.30 -2.75
CA LYS A 96 -3.70 15.08 -2.38
C LYS A 96 -3.91 16.00 -1.18
N LYS A 97 -4.82 15.61 -0.28
CA LYS A 97 -5.16 16.34 0.94
C LYS A 97 -4.87 15.45 2.14
N PRO A 98 -3.79 15.72 2.91
CA PRO A 98 -3.38 14.86 4.02
C PRO A 98 -4.49 14.65 5.05
N GLU A 99 -5.33 15.66 5.28
CA GLU A 99 -6.48 15.60 6.18
C GLU A 99 -7.56 14.57 5.77
N ASN A 100 -7.50 14.04 4.55
CA ASN A 100 -8.39 12.97 4.10
C ASN A 100 -7.83 11.57 4.36
N GLN A 101 -6.52 11.41 4.63
CA GLN A 101 -5.92 10.10 4.89
C GLN A 101 -6.64 9.33 6.02
N PRO A 102 -7.06 9.95 7.15
CA PRO A 102 -7.79 9.23 8.19
C PRO A 102 -9.15 8.69 7.73
N LYS A 103 -9.82 9.38 6.80
CA LYS A 103 -11.10 8.92 6.25
C LYS A 103 -10.91 7.69 5.37
N VAL A 104 -9.87 7.72 4.53
CA VAL A 104 -9.49 6.56 3.70
C VAL A 104 -9.13 5.38 4.59
N ALA A 105 -8.28 5.60 5.60
CA ALA A 105 -7.88 4.55 6.54
C ALA A 105 -9.08 3.96 7.31
N HIS A 106 -10.04 4.79 7.72
CA HIS A 106 -11.26 4.33 8.39
C HIS A 106 -12.13 3.44 7.48
N ASP A 107 -12.27 3.79 6.20
CA ASP A 107 -13.00 2.97 5.23
C ASP A 107 -12.35 1.59 5.07
N VAL A 108 -11.03 1.56 4.86
CA VAL A 108 -10.28 0.31 4.73
C VAL A 108 -10.29 -0.49 6.05
N ALA A 109 -10.28 0.17 7.21
CA ALA A 109 -10.46 -0.50 8.50
C ALA A 109 -11.80 -1.25 8.56
N GLY A 110 -12.87 -0.64 8.04
CA GLY A 110 -14.19 -1.28 7.94
C GLY A 110 -14.16 -2.53 7.06
N GLN A 111 -13.50 -2.46 5.91
CA GLN A 111 -13.30 -3.60 5.00
C GLN A 111 -12.51 -4.75 5.67
N VAL A 112 -11.39 -4.41 6.32
CA VAL A 112 -10.58 -5.39 7.08
C VAL A 112 -11.42 -6.03 8.19
N ALA A 113 -12.16 -5.24 8.97
CA ALA A 113 -13.02 -5.76 10.03
C ALA A 113 -14.12 -6.70 9.47
N ALA A 114 -14.61 -6.44 8.26
CA ALA A 114 -15.63 -7.25 7.59
C ALA A 114 -15.11 -8.60 7.07
N GLY A 115 -13.80 -8.80 7.00
CA GLY A 115 -13.21 -10.10 6.65
C GLY A 115 -12.14 -10.03 5.57
N ASP A 116 -12.00 -8.89 4.88
CA ASP A 116 -11.11 -8.77 3.74
C ASP A 116 -9.66 -9.02 4.13
N GLU A 117 -8.94 -9.73 3.25
CA GLU A 117 -7.53 -10.06 3.41
C GLU A 117 -6.62 -9.07 2.66
N ILE A 118 -7.05 -7.81 2.63
CA ILE A 118 -6.27 -6.69 2.10
C ILE A 118 -5.12 -6.40 3.09
N ALA A 119 -3.92 -6.18 2.55
CA ALA A 119 -2.85 -5.56 3.33
C ALA A 119 -3.05 -4.04 3.28
N LEU A 120 -2.99 -3.37 4.41
CA LEU A 120 -2.79 -1.92 4.41
C LEU A 120 -1.30 -1.68 4.37
N ASP A 121 -0.82 -0.87 3.42
CA ASP A 121 0.42 -0.18 3.70
C ASP A 121 0.05 1.03 4.54
N HIS A 122 0.83 1.27 5.57
CA HIS A 122 0.92 2.61 6.12
C HIS A 122 1.90 3.42 5.26
N ASP A 123 1.69 3.45 3.94
CA ASP A 123 2.24 4.50 3.06
C ASP A 123 1.37 5.75 3.27
N ALA A 124 1.15 6.08 4.54
CA ALA A 124 0.59 7.33 4.98
C ALA A 124 1.76 8.31 4.97
N ASP A 125 1.60 9.44 4.32
CA ASP A 125 2.55 10.52 4.49
C ASP A 125 2.30 11.09 5.89
N ASP A 126 3.16 10.76 6.85
CA ASP A 126 3.11 11.27 8.22
C ASP A 126 4.41 11.92 8.66
N ALA A 127 4.30 12.86 9.59
CA ALA A 127 5.43 13.59 10.15
C ALA A 127 5.09 14.05 11.57
N LEU A 128 6.10 14.49 12.33
CA LEU A 128 5.87 15.03 13.68
C LEU A 128 4.93 16.24 13.66
N VAL A 129 4.96 17.01 12.57
CA VAL A 129 4.12 18.19 12.34
C VAL A 129 3.40 18.02 11.01
N ALA A 130 2.06 18.21 11.03
CA ALA A 130 1.22 18.10 9.84
C ALA A 130 1.59 19.10 8.72
N GLY A 131 1.13 18.79 7.51
CA GLY A 131 1.30 19.62 6.32
C GLY A 131 2.66 19.47 5.67
N ARG A 132 3.04 20.50 4.90
CA ARG A 132 4.33 20.62 4.23
C ARG A 132 4.86 22.04 4.36
N GLN A 133 6.17 22.19 4.16
CA GLN A 133 6.85 23.48 4.08
C GLN A 133 7.71 23.56 2.81
N ASP A 134 7.87 24.76 2.27
CA ASP A 134 8.80 25.00 1.15
C ASP A 134 10.22 25.29 1.68
N VAL A 135 11.24 24.79 0.98
CA VAL A 135 12.63 25.13 1.27
C VAL A 135 12.93 26.52 0.72
N VAL A 136 13.00 27.51 1.60
CA VAL A 136 13.29 28.91 1.24
C VAL A 136 14.70 29.29 1.71
N PRO A 137 15.60 29.77 0.83
CA PRO A 137 16.95 30.17 1.21
C PRO A 137 16.97 31.17 2.37
N GLY A 138 17.81 30.91 3.38
CA GLY A 138 17.96 31.77 4.55
C GLY A 138 16.83 31.68 5.58
N LYS A 139 15.78 30.88 5.36
CA LYS A 139 14.75 30.60 6.36
C LYS A 139 15.01 29.25 7.04
N PRO A 140 14.98 29.17 8.38
CA PRO A 140 15.07 27.90 9.07
C PRO A 140 13.82 27.05 8.79
N LEU A 141 14.01 25.74 8.71
CA LEU A 141 12.92 24.77 8.55
C LEU A 141 12.27 24.48 9.90
N THR A 142 10.96 24.25 9.88
CA THR A 142 10.24 23.63 10.99
C THR A 142 10.73 22.19 11.14
N TYR A 143 11.25 21.83 12.32
CA TYR A 143 11.66 20.47 12.61
C TYR A 143 10.47 19.51 12.52
N GLY A 144 10.65 18.39 11.82
CA GLY A 144 9.64 17.34 11.74
C GLY A 144 8.42 17.66 10.87
N GLN A 145 8.50 18.66 9.98
CA GLN A 145 7.48 18.94 8.96
C GLN A 145 8.03 18.62 7.56
N SER A 146 7.23 17.90 6.75
CA SER A 146 7.63 17.46 5.40
C SER A 146 7.99 18.63 4.47
N ILE A 147 8.97 18.41 3.58
CA ILE A 147 9.33 19.36 2.49
C ILE A 147 8.79 18.94 1.11
N THR A 148 8.12 17.78 1.05
CA THR A 148 7.56 17.18 -0.17
C THR A 148 6.03 17.27 -0.12
N ASP A 149 5.33 16.14 -0.21
CA ASP A 149 3.88 16.06 0.00
C ASP A 149 3.52 16.32 1.46
N GLY A 150 2.30 16.81 1.67
CA GLY A 150 1.81 17.13 3.00
C GLY A 150 1.57 15.87 3.83
N CYS A 151 1.84 15.96 5.12
CA CYS A 151 1.68 14.84 6.05
C CYS A 151 0.53 15.05 7.04
N ILE A 152 0.00 13.97 7.61
CA ILE A 152 -0.74 14.06 8.90
C ILE A 152 0.26 14.22 10.05
N ASP A 153 -0.20 14.74 11.20
CA ASP A 153 0.63 14.82 12.41
C ASP A 153 0.66 13.50 13.17
N TRP A 154 1.58 13.42 14.13
CA TRP A 154 1.78 12.24 14.97
C TRP A 154 0.54 11.80 15.74
N ALA A 155 -0.23 12.75 16.31
CA ALA A 155 -1.44 12.43 17.06
C ALA A 155 -2.52 11.80 16.16
N THR A 156 -2.63 12.28 14.92
CA THR A 156 -3.50 11.70 13.90
C THR A 156 -2.98 10.32 13.48
N THR A 157 -1.67 10.15 13.28
CA THR A 157 -1.04 8.86 12.97
C THR A 157 -1.37 7.81 14.03
N GLU A 158 -1.18 8.13 15.31
CA GLU A 158 -1.49 7.25 16.44
C GLU A 158 -2.97 6.82 16.40
N THR A 159 -3.88 7.77 16.17
CA THR A 159 -5.33 7.48 16.05
C THR A 159 -5.62 6.52 14.90
N VAL A 160 -5.01 6.74 13.73
CA VAL A 160 -5.18 5.88 12.55
C VAL A 160 -4.66 4.47 12.85
N LEU A 161 -3.45 4.35 13.41
CA LEU A 161 -2.84 3.06 13.73
C LEU A 161 -3.68 2.25 14.73
N HIS A 162 -4.22 2.89 15.77
CA HIS A 162 -5.12 2.24 16.71
C HIS A 162 -6.43 1.78 16.06
N GLY A 163 -7.01 2.59 15.16
CA GLY A 163 -8.19 2.21 14.40
C GLY A 163 -7.96 0.96 13.53
N LEU A 164 -6.84 0.92 12.82
CA LEU A 164 -6.44 -0.23 12.01
C LEU A 164 -6.17 -1.48 12.86
N ALA A 165 -5.48 -1.32 13.99
CA ALA A 165 -5.22 -2.40 14.92
C ALA A 165 -6.54 -3.02 15.44
N GLY A 166 -7.49 -2.19 15.86
CA GLY A 166 -8.81 -2.62 16.31
C GLY A 166 -9.58 -3.40 15.24
N ALA A 167 -9.53 -2.96 13.97
CA ALA A 167 -10.14 -3.69 12.86
C ALA A 167 -9.51 -5.08 12.64
N VAL A 168 -8.18 -5.19 12.73
CA VAL A 168 -7.48 -6.48 12.61
C VAL A 168 -7.83 -7.41 13.77
N GLU A 169 -7.89 -6.89 15.00
CA GLU A 169 -8.29 -7.65 16.18
C GLU A 169 -9.71 -8.19 16.06
N TRP A 170 -10.64 -7.34 15.62
CA TRP A 170 -12.03 -7.72 15.36
C TRP A 170 -12.14 -8.82 14.30
N ARG A 171 -11.48 -8.66 13.14
CA ARG A 171 -11.47 -9.71 12.10
C ARG A 171 -10.97 -11.04 12.66
N ARG A 172 -9.94 -11.01 13.52
CA ARG A 172 -9.37 -12.20 14.14
C ARG A 172 -10.31 -12.84 15.17
N SER A 173 -11.05 -12.06 15.96
CA SER A 173 -12.02 -12.61 16.92
C SER A 173 -13.16 -13.33 16.20
N VAL A 174 -13.75 -12.69 15.18
CA VAL A 174 -14.82 -13.29 14.37
C VAL A 174 -14.35 -14.59 13.71
N LYS A 175 -13.15 -14.62 13.12
CA LYS A 175 -12.59 -15.86 12.53
C LYS A 175 -12.40 -16.97 13.58
N ARG A 176 -11.97 -16.63 14.81
CA ARG A 176 -11.81 -17.61 15.90
C ARG A 176 -13.15 -18.19 16.34
N GLU A 177 -14.18 -17.35 16.51
CA GLU A 177 -15.52 -17.79 16.88
C GLU A 177 -16.13 -18.71 15.82
N LEU A 178 -15.99 -18.35 14.54
CA LEU A 178 -16.44 -19.19 13.42
C LEU A 178 -15.74 -20.56 13.41
N LEU A 179 -14.43 -20.61 13.65
CA LEU A 179 -13.69 -21.87 13.73
C LEU A 179 -14.12 -22.73 14.93
N ALA A 180 -14.33 -22.12 16.10
CA ALA A 180 -14.80 -22.82 17.30
C ALA A 180 -16.21 -23.41 17.12
N SER A 181 -17.12 -22.65 16.50
CA SER A 181 -18.48 -23.12 16.21
C SER A 181 -18.52 -24.31 15.25
N ARG A 182 -17.57 -24.40 14.32
CA ARG A 182 -17.44 -25.54 13.39
C ARG A 182 -16.86 -26.79 14.05
N GLN A 183 -16.03 -26.64 15.08
CA GLN A 183 -15.43 -27.77 15.80
C GLN A 183 -16.37 -28.37 16.86
N GLY A 184 -17.28 -27.57 17.43
CA GLY A 184 -18.29 -28.06 18.38
C GLY A 184 -19.52 -28.72 17.74
N ALA A 185 -19.62 -28.72 16.41
CA ALA A 185 -20.71 -29.32 15.63
C ALA A 185 -20.38 -30.71 15.05
N ALA A 186 -19.21 -31.26 15.39
CA ALA A 186 -18.75 -32.62 15.02
C ALA A 186 -18.72 -33.51 16.27
#